data_AF-A0A940SQ29-F1
#
_entry.id   AF-A0A940SQ29-F1
#
_cell.length_a   1.000
_cell.length_b   1.000
_cell.length_c   1.000
_cell.angle_alpha   90.00
_cell.angle_beta   90.00
_cell.angle_gamma   90.00
#
_symmetry.space_group_name_H-M   'P 1'
#
loop_
_entity.id
_entity.type
_entity.pdbx_description
1 polymer ?
#
loop_
_entity_poly.entity_id
_entity_poly.type
_entity_poly.pdbx_seq_one_letter_code
_entity_poly.pdbx_strand_id
1 'polypeptide(L)' 'MFSERLTQLMQHLQISSAELANTMQCDTSNISRMCSGARVPKYGGTAFMRLLRGLYRCAAQKNCLPVLCEM' A
#
# COMPACT_ATOMS: atom_id res chain seq x y z
N MET A 1 -14.70 1.04 -1.56
CA MET A 1 -14.28 0.33 -0.32
C MET A 1 -12.77 0.45 -0.09
N PHE A 2 -12.23 0.10 1.09
CA PHE A 2 -10.79 0.20 1.41
C PHE A 2 -9.90 -0.53 0.38
N SER A 3 -10.25 -1.77 0.05
CA SER A 3 -9.52 -2.64 -0.87
C SER A 3 -9.43 -2.06 -2.28
N GLU A 4 -10.53 -1.52 -2.80
CA GLU A 4 -10.58 -0.85 -4.10
C GLU A 4 -9.67 0.37 -4.13
N ARG A 5 -9.73 1.23 -3.11
CA ARG A 5 -8.88 2.43 -3.02
C ARG A 5 -7.40 2.06 -2.91
N LEU A 6 -7.07 1.05 -2.11
CA LEU A 6 -5.70 0.55 -1.99
C LEU A 6 -5.21 0.00 -3.33
N THR A 7 -6.03 -0.79 -4.02
CA THR A 7 -5.68 -1.39 -5.32
C THR A 7 -5.45 -0.31 -6.38
N GLN A 8 -6.36 0.67 -6.47
CA GLN A 8 -6.22 1.81 -7.37
C GLN A 8 -4.95 2.62 -7.06
N LEU A 9 -4.68 2.90 -5.78
CA LEU A 9 -3.49 3.62 -5.36
C LEU A 9 -2.22 2.86 -5.77
N MET A 10 -2.16 1.55 -5.50
CA MET A 10 -1.03 0.71 -5.92
C MET A 10 -0.85 0.69 -7.44
N GLN A 11 -1.94 0.65 -8.21
CA GLN A 11 -1.87 0.74 -9.68
C GLN A 11 -1.34 2.08 -10.17
N HIS A 12 -1.82 3.20 -9.62
CA HIS A 12 -1.38 4.55 -10.01
C HIS A 12 0.09 4.79 -9.67
N LEU A 13 0.54 4.28 -8.52
CA LEU A 13 1.94 4.37 -8.10
C LEU A 13 2.83 3.31 -8.76
N GLN A 14 2.25 2.41 -9.57
CA GLN A 14 2.91 1.24 -10.16
C GLN A 14 3.64 0.38 -9.12
N ILE A 15 3.07 0.23 -7.92
CA ILE A 15 3.62 -0.57 -6.83
C ILE A 15 2.99 -1.96 -6.87
N SER A 16 3.84 -2.99 -6.95
CA SER A 16 3.43 -4.38 -6.82
C SER A 16 3.25 -4.80 -5.36
N SER A 17 2.46 -5.84 -5.12
CA SER A 17 2.30 -6.42 -3.78
C SER A 17 3.63 -6.89 -3.19
N ALA A 18 4.56 -7.38 -4.01
CA ALA A 18 5.87 -7.85 -3.56
C ALA A 18 6.77 -6.70 -3.09
N GLU A 19 6.80 -5.58 -3.82
CA GLU A 19 7.56 -4.37 -3.43
C GLU A 19 7.04 -3.80 -2.12
N LEU A 20 5.71 -3.69 -1.98
CA LEU A 20 5.09 -3.19 -0.76
C LEU A 20 5.33 -4.13 0.43
N ALA A 21 5.22 -5.45 0.21
CA ALA A 21 5.48 -6.46 1.23
C ALA A 21 6.93 -6.42 1.73
N ASN A 22 7.90 -6.31 0.82
CA ASN A 22 9.31 -6.14 1.16
C ASN A 22 9.53 -4.86 2.00
N THR A 23 8.98 -3.73 1.54
CA THR A 23 9.09 -2.45 2.24
C THR A 23 8.44 -2.48 3.63
N MET A 24 7.32 -3.19 3.77
CA MET A 24 6.62 -3.37 5.04
C MET A 24 7.22 -4.47 5.93
N GLN A 25 8.18 -5.25 5.41
CA GLN A 25 8.75 -6.44 6.04
C GLN A 25 7.66 -7.42 6.48
N CYS A 26 6.81 -7.82 5.54
CA CYS A 26 5.75 -8.81 5.75
C CYS A 26 5.58 -9.72 4.54
N ASP A 27 4.81 -10.80 4.67
CA ASP A 27 4.49 -11.66 3.54
C ASP A 27 3.62 -10.95 2.49
N THR A 28 3.88 -11.24 1.22
CA THR A 28 3.07 -10.76 0.08
C THR A 28 1.60 -11.11 0.23
N SER A 29 1.28 -12.24 0.87
CA SER A 29 -0.09 -12.67 1.16
C SER A 29 -0.85 -11.67 2.04
N ASN A 30 -0.17 -10.92 2.91
CA ASN A 30 -0.80 -9.85 3.69
C ASN A 30 -1.30 -8.72 2.80
N ILE A 31 -0.50 -8.33 1.81
CA ILE A 31 -0.87 -7.29 0.85
C ILE A 31 -2.00 -7.77 -0.05
N SER A 32 -1.88 -8.98 -0.60
CA SER A 32 -2.93 -9.58 -1.44
C SER A 32 -4.27 -9.65 -0.73
N ARG A 33 -4.28 -10.02 0.57
CA ARG A 33 -5.50 -10.01 1.39
C ARG A 33 -6.07 -8.62 1.62
N MET A 34 -5.23 -7.58 1.70
CA MET A 34 -5.70 -6.20 1.80
C MET A 34 -6.32 -5.72 0.49
N CYS A 35 -5.70 -6.02 -0.65
CA CYS A 35 -6.22 -5.68 -1.98
C CYS A 35 -7.51 -6.45 -2.32
N SER A 36 -7.69 -7.68 -1.83
CA SER A 36 -8.94 -8.43 -2.01
C SER A 36 -10.03 -8.08 -0.99
N GLY A 37 -9.73 -7.28 0.03
CA GLY A 37 -10.66 -6.96 1.11
C GLY A 37 -10.79 -8.04 2.19
N ALA A 38 -10.14 -9.20 2.04
CA ALA A 38 -10.06 -10.25 3.07
C ALA A 38 -9.31 -9.80 4.35
N ARG A 39 -8.67 -8.63 4.32
CA ARG A 39 -8.09 -7.97 5.48
C ARG A 39 -8.25 -6.47 5.35
N VAL A 40 -8.94 -5.84 6.30
CA VAL A 40 -8.98 -4.39 6.43
C VAL A 40 -8.25 -4.02 7.73
N PRO A 41 -7.14 -3.28 7.69
CA PRO A 41 -6.45 -2.88 8.91
C PRO A 41 -7.33 -1.90 9.70
N LYS A 42 -7.29 -2.00 11.04
CA LYS A 42 -7.96 -1.04 11.93
C LYS A 42 -7.41 0.36 11.68
N TYR A 43 -8.30 1.32 11.44
CA TYR A 43 -7.94 2.73 11.28
C TYR A 43 -7.09 3.22 12.46
N GLY A 44 -5.98 3.90 12.17
CA GLY A 44 -5.01 4.38 13.18
C GLY A 44 -4.19 3.28 13.89
N GLY A 45 -4.44 2.00 13.61
CA GLY A 45 -3.68 0.89 14.20
C GLY A 45 -2.29 0.71 13.57
N THR A 46 -1.46 -0.12 14.20
CA THR A 46 -0.07 -0.38 13.77
C THR A 46 0.01 -0.87 12.32
N ALA A 47 -0.87 -1.79 11.90
CA ALA A 47 -0.89 -2.30 10.53
C ALA A 47 -1.25 -1.21 9.51
N PHE A 48 -2.17 -0.32 9.85
CA PHE A 48 -2.55 0.82 9.02
C PHE A 48 -1.37 1.80 8.86
N MET A 49 -0.69 2.14 9.96
CA MET A 49 0.48 3.02 9.90
C MET A 49 1.66 2.40 9.14
N ARG A 50 1.89 1.08 9.28
CA ARG A 50 2.90 0.36 8.49
C ARG A 50 2.56 0.40 6.99
N LEU A 51 1.30 0.22 6.63
CA LEU A 51 0.83 0.30 5.25
C LEU A 51 1.08 1.70 4.66
N LEU A 52 0.65 2.76 5.36
CA LEU A 52 0.85 4.14 4.90
C LEU A 52 2.34 4.48 4.71
N ARG A 53 3.18 4.12 5.68
CA ARG A 53 4.64 4.33 5.58
C ARG A 53 5.26 3.50 4.46
N GLY A 54 4.77 2.29 4.24
CA GLY A 54 5.20 1.42 3.15
C GLY A 54 4.91 2.05 1.78
N LEU A 55 3.66 2.47 1.57
CA LEU A 55 3.23 3.14 0.34
C LEU A 55 4.04 4.42 0.07
N TYR A 56 4.19 5.28 1.08
CA TYR A 56 4.98 6.51 0.96
C TYR A 56 6.44 6.21 0.58
N ARG A 57 7.06 5.21 1.21
CA ARG A 57 8.45 4.82 0.91
C ARG A 57 8.59 4.26 -0.49
N CYS A 58 7.69 3.38 -0.91
CA CYS A 58 7.70 2.86 -2.27
C CYS A 58 7.53 3.99 -3.30
N ALA A 59 6.62 4.93 -3.04
CA ALA A 59 6.42 6.07 -3.93
C ALA A 59 7.64 6.99 -4.00
N ALA A 60 8.30 7.24 -2.87
CA ALA A 60 9.57 7.97 -2.81
C ALA A 60 10.68 7.28 -3.60
N GLN A 61 10.84 5.97 -3.45
CA GLN A 61 11.85 5.18 -4.17
C GLN A 61 11.62 5.16 -5.69
N LYS A 62 10.37 5.27 -6.13
CA LYS A 62 9.99 5.31 -7.55
C LYS A 62 9.92 6.72 -8.13
N ASN A 63 10.25 7.76 -7.36
CA ASN A 63 10.06 9.17 -7.75
C ASN A 63 8.61 9.50 -8.19
N CYS A 64 7.61 8.75 -7.70
CA CYS A 64 6.20 8.98 -7.99
C CYS A 64 5.45 9.67 -6.83
N LEU A 65 6.18 10.31 -5.89
CA LEU A 65 5.57 11.20 -4.90
C LEU A 65 4.72 12.32 -5.51
N PRO A 66 5.08 12.96 -6.65
CA PRO A 66 4.22 13.96 -7.27
C PRO A 66 2.83 13.42 -7.63
N VAL A 67 2.74 12.15 -8.03
CA VAL A 67 1.47 11.48 -8.34
C VAL A 67 0.55 11.46 -7.12
N LEU A 68 1.08 11.30 -5.90
CA LEU A 68 0.27 11.37 -4.67
C LEU A 68 -0.33 12.75 -4.42
N CYS A 69 0.30 13.82 -4.90
CA CYS A 69 -0.19 15.19 -4.73
C CYS A 69 -1.24 15.57 -5.77
N GLU A 70 -1.36 14.80 -6.86
CA GLU A 70 -2.29 15.04 -7.96
C GLU A 70 -3.57 14.19 -7.87
N MET A 71 -3.66 13.28 -6.89
CA MET A 71 -4.83 12.42 -6.61
C MET A 71 -5.82 13.08 -5.65
#